data_AF-A0AAV5A2A7-F1
#
_entry.id   AF-A0AAV5A2A7-F1
#
_cell.length_a   1.000
_cell.length_b   1.000
_cell.length_c   1.000
_cell.angle_alpha   90.00
_cell.angle_beta   90.00
_cell.angle_gamma   90.00
#
_symmetry.space_group_name_H-M   'P 1'
#
loop_
_entity.id
_entity.type
_entity.pdbx_description
1 polymer ?
#
loop_
_entity_poly.entity_id
_entity_poly.type
_entity_poly.pdbx_seq_one_letter_code
_entity_poly.pdbx_strand_id
1 'polypeptide(L)'
;MYKRAIYTMVKQTLENKLFSITADLGETPQRFDLTSDLHTSRSDPTPHYLVDAYAKDSAGEDLPLGTVHVYDDGEVTSFARPRAIVMAANLPTANWEIIT
;
A
#
# COMPACT_ATOMS: atom_id res chain seq x y z
N MET A 1 -23.79 -0.45 4.92
CA MET A 1 -23.65 0.89 4.32
C MET A 1 -22.32 1.58 4.65
N TYR A 2 -21.65 1.30 5.78
CA TYR A 2 -20.38 1.93 6.16
C TYR A 2 -19.19 1.75 5.20
N LYS A 3 -19.05 0.57 4.57
CA LYS A 3 -17.91 0.30 3.67
C LYS A 3 -17.81 1.27 2.49
N ARG A 4 -18.93 1.67 1.88
CA ARG A 4 -18.92 2.55 0.69
C ARG A 4 -18.39 3.96 1.03
N ALA A 5 -18.72 4.48 2.21
CA ALA A 5 -18.23 5.78 2.67
C ALA A 5 -16.70 5.73 2.91
N ILE A 6 -16.21 4.66 3.54
CA ILE A 6 -14.78 4.40 3.75
C ILE A 6 -14.03 4.35 2.42
N TYR A 7 -14.47 3.51 1.47
CA TYR A 7 -13.83 3.42 0.16
C TYR A 7 -13.81 4.77 -0.57
N THR A 8 -14.86 5.57 -0.43
CA THR A 8 -14.94 6.89 -1.06
C THR A 8 -13.93 7.85 -0.43
N MET A 9 -13.86 7.89 0.91
CA MET A 9 -12.91 8.73 1.65
C MET A 9 -11.47 8.34 1.30
N VAL A 10 -11.12 7.05 1.41
CA VAL A 10 -9.77 6.55 1.09
C VAL A 10 -9.39 6.91 -0.34
N LYS A 11 -10.28 6.67 -1.30
CA LYS A 11 -10.04 7.01 -2.70
C LYS A 11 -9.77 8.51 -2.89
N GLN A 12 -10.61 9.38 -2.32
CA GLN A 12 -10.46 10.83 -2.44
C GLN A 12 -9.13 11.31 -1.81
N THR A 13 -8.76 10.76 -0.65
CA THR A 13 -7.50 11.11 0.01
C THR A 13 -6.29 10.70 -0.84
N LEU A 14 -6.30 9.49 -1.41
CA LEU A 14 -5.24 9.01 -2.30
C LEU A 14 -5.12 9.88 -3.56
N GLU A 15 -6.24 10.27 -4.18
CA GLU A 15 -6.25 11.17 -5.34
C GLU A 15 -5.69 12.55 -4.99
N ASN A 16 -6.08 13.12 -3.85
CA ASN A 16 -5.63 14.44 -3.41
C ASN A 16 -4.13 14.45 -3.01
N LYS A 17 -3.63 13.34 -2.48
CA LYS A 17 -2.25 13.21 -1.99
C LYS A 17 -1.33 12.48 -2.96
N LEU A 18 -1.79 12.17 -4.18
CA LEU A 18 -1.04 11.36 -5.16
C LEU A 18 0.36 11.90 -5.42
N PHE A 19 0.52 13.23 -5.52
CA PHE A 19 1.84 13.85 -5.71
C PHE A 19 2.81 13.55 -4.56
N SER A 20 2.34 13.62 -3.31
CA SER A 20 3.16 13.29 -2.13
C SER A 20 3.52 11.81 -2.10
N ILE A 21 2.54 10.95 -2.39
CA ILE A 21 2.72 9.50 -2.44
C ILE A 21 3.76 9.13 -3.51
N THR A 22 3.68 9.72 -4.70
CA THR A 22 4.68 9.54 -5.77
C THR A 22 6.07 9.97 -5.31
N ALA A 23 6.19 11.11 -4.63
CA ALA A 23 7.47 11.59 -4.14
C ALA A 23 8.09 10.64 -3.09
N ASP A 24 7.27 10.10 -2.19
CA ASP A 24 7.72 9.16 -1.16
C ASP A 24 8.10 7.78 -1.72
N LEU A 25 7.34 7.29 -2.70
CA LEU A 25 7.54 5.96 -3.29
C LEU A 25 8.55 5.96 -4.45
N GLY A 26 8.89 7.13 -4.99
CA GLY A 26 9.82 7.30 -6.11
C GLY A 26 9.22 7.02 -7.49
N GLU A 27 8.00 6.51 -7.54
CA GLU A 27 7.26 6.23 -8.77
C GLU A 27 5.76 6.49 -8.56
N THR A 28 5.04 6.86 -9.62
CA THR A 28 3.59 7.12 -9.53
C THR A 28 2.82 5.81 -9.50
N PRO A 29 2.06 5.51 -8.43
CA PRO A 29 1.21 4.34 -8.41
C PRO A 29 0.13 4.40 -9.48
N GLN A 30 -0.13 3.28 -10.12
CA GLN A 30 -1.15 3.11 -11.15
C GLN A 30 -2.38 2.35 -10.62
N ARG A 31 -2.22 1.68 -9.46
CA ARG A 31 -3.28 0.96 -8.76
C ARG A 31 -3.09 1.06 -7.25
N PHE A 32 -4.21 1.10 -6.54
CA PHE A 32 -4.27 1.06 -5.09
C PHE A 32 -5.29 0.01 -4.65
N ASP A 33 -4.89 -0.85 -3.71
CA ASP A 33 -5.78 -1.85 -3.12
C ASP A 33 -5.92 -1.59 -1.61
N LEU A 34 -7.15 -1.34 -1.16
CA LEU A 34 -7.45 -1.28 0.26
C LEU A 34 -7.33 -2.68 0.87
N THR A 35 -6.31 -2.89 1.70
CA THR A 35 -6.02 -4.18 2.32
C THR A 35 -6.69 -4.33 3.69
N SER A 36 -6.93 -3.22 4.40
CA SER A 36 -7.61 -3.25 5.69
C SER A 36 -8.48 -2.01 5.91
N ASP A 37 -9.71 -2.26 6.39
CA ASP A 37 -10.72 -1.24 6.67
C ASP A 37 -10.43 -0.43 7.95
N LEU A 38 -9.62 -0.86 8.91
CA LEU A 38 -9.17 -0.02 10.04
C LEU A 38 -8.03 -0.73 10.77
N HIS A 39 -6.91 -0.06 10.90
CA HIS A 39 -5.70 -0.58 11.51
C HIS A 39 -5.15 0.40 12.54
N THR A 40 -4.57 -0.15 13.59
CA THR A 40 -3.69 0.56 14.54
C THR A 40 -2.44 -0.29 14.67
N SER A 41 -1.27 0.34 14.56
CA SER A 41 0.00 -0.37 14.69
C SER A 41 0.60 -0.09 16.07
N ARG A 42 1.51 -0.96 16.53
CA ARG A 42 2.18 -0.75 17.82
C ARG A 42 3.03 0.53 17.85
N SER A 43 3.57 0.93 16.70
CA SER A 43 4.42 2.12 16.52
C SER A 43 3.62 3.38 16.18
N ASP A 44 2.39 3.23 15.69
CA ASP A 44 1.47 4.32 15.39
C ASP A 44 0.05 3.92 15.85
N PRO A 45 -0.37 4.41 17.02
CA PRO A 45 -1.67 4.09 17.61
C PRO A 45 -2.82 4.85 16.93
N THR A 46 -2.52 5.76 16.00
CA THR A 46 -3.54 6.53 15.28
C THR A 46 -4.27 5.59 14.33
N PRO A 47 -5.62 5.52 14.37
CA PRO A 47 -6.37 4.70 13.44
C PRO A 47 -6.16 5.14 11.99
N HIS A 48 -5.90 4.17 11.11
CA HIS A 48 -5.68 4.41 9.68
C HIS A 48 -6.11 3.22 8.84
N TYR A 49 -6.30 3.46 7.55
CA TYR A 49 -6.57 2.46 6.53
C TYR A 49 -5.25 2.07 5.87
N LEU A 50 -5.09 0.78 5.58
CA LEU A 50 -3.92 0.27 4.88
C LEU A 50 -4.22 0.07 3.42
N VAL A 51 -3.42 0.69 2.56
CA VAL A 51 -3.58 0.63 1.11
C VAL A 51 -2.25 0.20 0.50
N ASP A 52 -2.24 -0.88 -0.28
CA ASP A 52 -1.06 -1.25 -1.06
C ASP A 52 -1.07 -0.52 -2.40
N ALA A 53 0.09 0.03 -2.78
CA ALA A 53 0.30 0.81 -3.99
C ALA A 53 1.13 0.01 -5.00
N TYR A 54 0.71 0.02 -6.27
CA TYR A 54 1.34 -0.76 -7.34
C TYR A 54 1.67 0.12 -8.55
N ALA A 55 2.82 -0.12 -9.16
CA ALA A 55 3.18 0.32 -10.51
C ALA A 55 2.91 -0.80 -11.51
N LYS A 56 3.10 -0.49 -12.80
CA LYS A 56 3.14 -1.49 -13.86
C LYS A 56 4.56 -1.67 -14.35
N ASP A 57 5.00 -2.92 -14.49
CA ASP A 57 6.26 -3.21 -15.17
C ASP A 57 6.12 -3.08 -16.71
N SER A 58 7.20 -3.36 -17.44
CA SER A 58 7.21 -3.31 -18.90
C SER A 58 6.29 -4.35 -19.57
N ALA A 59 5.87 -5.39 -18.86
CA ALA A 59 4.92 -6.40 -19.33
C ALA A 59 3.47 -6.05 -18.97
N GLY A 60 3.24 -5.01 -18.16
CA GLY A 60 1.92 -4.61 -17.68
C GLY A 60 1.47 -5.35 -16.42
N GLU A 61 2.37 -6.04 -15.74
CA GLU A 61 2.11 -6.73 -14.48
C GLU A 61 2.20 -5.76 -13.29
N ASP A 62 1.39 -6.00 -12.25
CA ASP A 62 1.39 -5.17 -11.05
C ASP A 62 2.66 -5.41 -10.21
N LEU A 63 3.51 -4.38 -10.11
CA LEU A 63 4.70 -4.38 -9.27
C LEU A 63 4.41 -3.61 -7.97
N PRO A 64 4.59 -4.21 -6.79
CA PRO A 64 4.32 -3.53 -5.53
C PRO A 64 5.35 -2.42 -5.28
N LEU A 65 4.89 -1.19 -5.07
CA LEU A 65 5.72 -0.02 -4.76
C LEU A 65 5.85 0.23 -3.25
N GLY A 66 4.77 -0.01 -2.51
CA GLY A 66 4.75 0.34 -1.10
C GLY A 66 3.39 0.17 -0.47
N THR A 67 3.31 0.55 0.80
CA THR A 67 2.06 0.63 1.55
C THR A 67 1.83 2.07 1.97
N VAL A 68 0.61 2.56 1.82
CA VAL A 68 0.15 3.90 2.22
C VAL A 68 -0.81 3.74 3.38
N HIS A 69 -0.53 4.45 4.47
CA HIS A 69 -1.45 4.63 5.57
C HIS A 69 -2.29 5.86 5.27
N VAL A 70 -3.61 5.70 5.30
CA VAL A 70 -4.56 6.79 5.08
C VAL A 70 -5.29 7.07 6.39
N TYR A 71 -5.18 8.30 6.90
CA TYR A 71 -5.79 8.69 8.16
C TYR A 71 -7.15 9.36 7.95
N ASP A 72 -8.02 9.32 8.96
CA ASP A 72 -9.37 9.91 8.90
C ASP A 72 -9.35 11.45 8.72
N ASP A 73 -8.24 12.10 9.07
CA ASP A 73 -8.04 13.54 8.88
C ASP A 73 -7.57 13.93 7.46
N GLY A 74 -7.40 12.94 6.58
CA GLY A 74 -6.97 13.15 5.20
C GLY A 74 -5.46 13.22 5.02
N GLU A 75 -4.66 12.99 6.05
CA GLU A 75 -3.22 12.82 5.92
C GLU A 75 -2.86 11.41 5.43
N VAL A 76 -1.64 11.29 4.89
CA VAL A 76 -1.08 10.03 4.44
C VAL A 76 0.34 9.84 4.94
N THR A 77 0.74 8.59 5.11
CA THR A 77 2.15 8.22 5.29
C THR A 77 2.48 7.05 4.38
N SER A 78 3.47 7.23 3.52
CA SER A 78 3.86 6.24 2.51
C SER A 78 5.13 5.52 2.94
N PHE A 79 5.17 4.21 2.70
CA PHE A 79 6.32 3.39 2.98
C PHE A 79 6.73 2.65 1.70
N ALA A 80 7.86 3.05 1.11
CA ALA A 80 8.44 2.44 -0.10
C ALA A 80 8.93 0.98 0.08
N ARG A 81 8.66 0.37 1.24
CA ARG A 81 8.81 -1.06 1.46
C ARG A 81 7.43 -1.69 1.39
N PRO A 82 7.06 -2.35 0.29
CA PRO A 82 5.77 -3.01 0.21
C PRO A 82 5.68 -4.06 1.31
N ARG A 83 4.53 -4.12 1.99
CA ARG A 83 4.25 -5.21 2.93
C ARG A 83 4.37 -6.58 2.26
N ALA A 84 4.09 -6.67 0.95
CA ALA A 84 4.33 -7.86 0.13
C ALA A 84 5.81 -8.31 0.11
N ILE A 85 6.78 -7.39 0.04
CA ILE A 85 8.21 -7.73 0.11
C ILE A 85 8.61 -8.15 1.53
N VAL A 86 8.04 -7.51 2.56
CA VAL A 86 8.28 -7.88 3.96
C VAL A 86 7.65 -9.24 4.31
N MET A 87 6.47 -9.57 3.74
CA MET A 87 5.86 -10.90 3.89
C MET A 87 6.61 -11.95 3.07
N ALA A 88 7.07 -11.65 1.86
CA ALA A 88 7.91 -12.56 1.08
C ALA A 88 9.28 -12.82 1.74
N ALA A 89 9.87 -11.82 2.39
CA ALA A 89 11.13 -11.96 3.14
C ALA A 89 10.97 -12.68 4.49
N ASN A 90 9.75 -12.76 5.04
CA ASN A 90 9.43 -13.48 6.27
C ASN A 90 8.68 -14.80 6.05
N LEU A 91 8.37 -15.16 4.80
CA LEU A 91 8.14 -16.56 4.46
C LEU A 91 9.50 -17.24 4.61
N PRO A 92 9.61 -18.40 5.30
CA PRO A 92 10.82 -19.18 5.20
C PRO A 92 11.08 -19.35 3.70
N THR A 93 12.24 -18.88 3.24
CA THR A 93 12.76 -19.20 1.92
C THR A 93 12.91 -20.72 1.91
N ALA A 94 11.82 -21.42 1.62
CA ALA A 94 11.86 -22.78 1.17
C ALA A 94 12.62 -22.69 -0.14
N ASN A 95 13.91 -23.00 -0.05
CA ASN A 95 14.79 -23.23 -1.18
C ASN A 95 14.08 -24.23 -2.10
N TRP A 96 13.46 -23.72 -3.15
CA TRP A 96 13.16 -24.53 -4.32
C TRP A 96 14.29 -24.23 -5.29
N GLU A 97 15.35 -25.02 -5.17
CA GLU A 97 16.32 -25.20 -6.24
C GLU A 97 15.53 -25.59 -7.50
N ILE A 98 15.60 -24.78 -8.54
CA ILE A 98 15.28 -25.25 -9.89
C ILE A 98 16.44 -26.17 -10.26
N ILE A 99 16.25 -27.47 -10.06
CA ILE A 99 17.10 -28.49 -10.67
C ILE A 99 16.81 -28.44 -12.17
N THR A 100 17.86 -28.14 -12.94
CA THR A 100 17.89 -28.11 -14.42
C THR A 100 17.47 -29.43 -15.05
#